data_AF-A0A973F6G3-F1
#
_entry.id   AF-A0A973F6G3-F1
#
_cell.length_a   1.000
_cell.length_b   1.000
_cell.length_c   1.000
_cell.angle_alpha   90.00
_cell.angle_beta   90.00
_cell.angle_gamma   90.00
#
_symmetry.space_group_name_H-M   'P 1'
#
loop_
_entity.id
_entity.type
_entity.pdbx_description
1 polymer ?
#
loop_
_entity_poly.entity_id
_entity_poly.type
_entity_poly.pdbx_seq_one_letter_code
_entity_poly.pdbx_strand_id
1 'polypeptide(L)'
;MNNSLIYTGLFVGQVIILFFVSKVTIQELFYFFRIFFRREQVVFSLISFLFLPGTILHEMAHFLMATILLLRVGEIKIFPVWEKNYIRLGHVLYEKKDVIRGILVGIAPVIAGLLFFWGLGVSHLFPSTNIWLNVLLGYLIFVVSSTMFSSKQDMVDIIFILPVLVFVGLGLYIFQFDFSQLLRADNVFVIRFNEFLYGINFYILLSLFIHGIVIGVIKVVRLKFH
;
A
#
# COMPACT_ATOMS: atom_id res chain seq x y z
N MET A 1 -15.71 -18.15 -18.48
CA MET A 1 -14.39 -17.56 -18.15
C MET A 1 -14.19 -17.67 -16.65
N ASN A 2 -13.03 -18.13 -16.19
CA ASN A 2 -12.77 -18.25 -14.76
C ASN A 2 -12.72 -16.82 -14.17
N ASN A 3 -13.69 -16.44 -13.33
CA ASN A 3 -13.79 -15.10 -12.74
C ASN A 3 -12.49 -14.69 -12.03
N SER A 4 -11.69 -15.67 -11.60
CA SER A 4 -10.35 -15.48 -11.04
C SER A 4 -9.41 -14.66 -11.91
N LEU A 5 -9.37 -14.90 -13.23
CA LEU A 5 -8.47 -14.17 -14.11
C LEU A 5 -8.88 -12.69 -14.21
N ILE A 6 -10.20 -12.43 -14.26
CA ILE A 6 -10.73 -11.07 -14.29
C ILE A 6 -10.42 -10.35 -12.97
N TYR A 7 -10.73 -10.97 -11.82
CA TYR A 7 -10.47 -10.35 -10.52
C TYR A 7 -8.99 -10.12 -10.27
N THR A 8 -8.12 -11.04 -10.71
CA THR A 8 -6.66 -10.89 -10.60
C THR A 8 -6.16 -9.77 -11.50
N GLY A 9 -6.63 -9.70 -12.75
CA GLY A 9 -6.27 -8.64 -13.69
C GLY A 9 -6.70 -7.26 -13.20
N LEU A 10 -7.93 -7.15 -12.67
CA LEU A 10 -8.43 -5.92 -12.04
C LEU A 10 -7.59 -5.53 -10.83
N PHE A 11 -7.27 -6.50 -9.96
CA PHE A 11 -6.44 -6.27 -8.79
C PHE A 11 -5.08 -5.68 -9.15
N VAL A 12 -4.35 -6.34 -10.06
CA VAL A 12 -3.03 -5.89 -10.50
C VAL A 12 -3.12 -4.49 -11.13
N GLY A 13 -4.09 -4.27 -12.02
CA GLY A 13 -4.29 -2.97 -12.65
C GLY A 13 -4.58 -1.86 -11.65
N GLN A 14 -5.50 -2.11 -10.69
CA GLN A 14 -5.88 -1.13 -9.68
C GLN A 14 -4.73 -0.81 -8.71
N VAL A 15 -3.94 -1.81 -8.28
CA VAL A 15 -2.76 -1.59 -7.44
C VAL A 15 -1.72 -0.72 -8.14
N ILE A 16 -1.46 -0.97 -9.43
CA ILE A 16 -0.54 -0.16 -10.25
C ILE A 16 -1.05 1.28 -10.37
N ILE A 17 -2.34 1.47 -10.68
CA ILE A 17 -2.92 2.81 -10.78
C ILE A 17 -2.84 3.52 -9.42
N LEU A 18 -3.17 2.83 -8.33
CA LEU A 18 -3.14 3.38 -6.98
C LEU A 18 -1.72 3.80 -6.57
N PHE A 19 -0.70 3.07 -6.99
CA PHE A 19 0.69 3.46 -6.80
C PHE A 19 0.98 4.85 -7.39
N PHE A 20 0.60 5.11 -8.64
CA PHE A 20 0.83 6.43 -9.25
C PHE A 20 -0.05 7.52 -8.63
N VAL A 21 -1.33 7.22 -8.42
CA VAL A 21 -2.31 8.18 -7.89
C VAL A 21 -1.98 8.59 -6.44
N SER A 22 -1.48 7.67 -5.61
CA SER A 22 -1.04 7.98 -4.25
C SER A 22 0.15 8.94 -4.23
N LYS A 23 1.13 8.75 -5.12
CA LYS A 23 2.28 9.67 -5.27
C LYS A 23 1.83 11.07 -5.69
N VAL A 24 0.93 11.17 -6.68
CA VAL A 24 0.36 12.45 -7.11
C VAL A 24 -0.39 13.11 -5.96
N THR A 25 -1.20 12.35 -5.22
CA THR A 25 -1.99 12.87 -4.08
C THR A 25 -1.09 13.49 -3.01
N ILE A 26 -0.03 12.77 -2.62
CA ILE A 26 0.91 13.28 -1.61
C ILE A 26 1.59 14.57 -2.10
N GLN A 27 2.01 14.62 -3.37
CA GLN A 27 2.61 15.81 -3.96
C GLN A 27 1.65 17.01 -4.01
N GLU A 28 0.40 16.78 -4.42
CA GLU A 28 -0.64 17.81 -4.46
C GLU A 28 -0.97 18.32 -3.05
N LEU A 29 -0.98 17.44 -2.03
CA LEU A 29 -1.14 17.85 -0.63
C LEU A 29 0.03 18.72 -0.15
N PHE A 30 1.27 18.35 -0.48
CA PHE A 30 2.45 19.19 -0.21
C PHE A 30 2.31 20.58 -0.83
N TYR A 31 1.93 20.64 -2.10
CA TYR A 31 1.73 21.89 -2.81
C TYR A 31 0.59 22.72 -2.17
N PHE A 32 -0.54 22.08 -1.89
CA PHE A 32 -1.69 22.71 -1.25
C PHE A 32 -1.32 23.38 0.07
N PHE A 33 -0.66 22.66 0.97
CA PHE A 33 -0.26 23.22 2.26
C PHE A 33 0.79 24.33 2.14
N ARG A 34 1.68 24.29 1.13
CA ARG A 34 2.64 25.38 0.86
C ARG A 34 1.98 26.69 0.45
N ILE A 35 0.76 26.66 -0.12
CA ILE A 35 0.00 27.88 -0.42
C ILE A 35 -0.35 28.63 0.87
N PHE A 36 -0.71 27.90 1.93
CA PHE A 36 -1.18 28.49 3.20
C PHE A 36 -0.03 28.74 4.19
N PHE A 37 1.00 27.89 4.19
CA PHE A 37 2.08 27.94 5.16
C PHE A 37 3.42 28.28 4.50
N ARG A 38 4.01 29.42 4.89
CA ARG A 38 5.33 29.87 4.39
C ARG A 38 6.50 29.07 4.95
N ARG A 39 6.34 28.46 6.13
CA ARG A 39 7.39 27.66 6.76
C ARG A 39 7.24 26.21 6.32
N GLU A 40 8.20 25.72 5.54
CA GLU A 40 8.28 24.32 5.13
C GLU A 40 8.09 23.36 6.32
N GLN A 41 8.69 23.68 7.47
CA GLN A 41 8.55 22.91 8.70
C GLN A 41 7.10 22.60 9.09
N VAL A 42 6.21 23.58 8.98
CA VAL A 42 4.79 23.43 9.35
C VAL A 42 4.07 22.54 8.35
N VAL A 43 4.30 22.74 7.05
CA VAL A 43 3.72 21.92 5.97
C VAL A 43 4.04 20.45 6.19
N PHE A 44 5.30 20.17 6.43
CA PHE A 44 5.80 18.82 6.66
C PHE A 44 5.22 18.18 7.93
N SER A 45 5.15 18.91 9.04
CA SER A 45 4.55 18.41 10.28
C SER A 45 3.06 18.07 10.09
N LEU A 46 2.31 18.92 9.37
CA LEU A 46 0.90 18.67 9.09
C LEU A 46 0.69 17.41 8.24
N ILE A 47 1.47 17.25 7.18
CA ILE A 47 1.38 16.06 6.31
C ILE A 47 1.82 14.81 7.05
N SER A 48 2.89 14.88 7.85
CA SER A 48 3.36 13.75 8.65
C SER A 48 2.30 13.33 9.66
N PHE A 49 1.62 14.29 10.30
CA PHE A 49 0.53 14.01 11.23
C PHE A 49 -0.68 13.40 10.52
N LEU A 50 -1.05 13.92 9.35
CA LEU A 50 -2.15 13.38 8.52
C LEU A 50 -1.90 11.93 8.10
N PHE A 51 -0.67 11.58 7.73
CA PHE A 51 -0.32 10.22 7.30
C PHE A 51 0.21 9.34 8.43
N LEU A 52 0.20 9.82 9.67
CA LEU A 52 0.79 9.12 10.81
C LEU A 52 0.19 7.72 11.03
N PRO A 53 -1.15 7.51 11.03
CA PRO A 53 -1.70 6.17 11.24
C PRO A 53 -1.23 5.15 10.20
N GLY A 54 -1.13 5.57 8.94
CA GLY A 54 -0.66 4.71 7.85
C GLY A 54 0.84 4.48 7.89
N THR A 55 1.61 5.51 8.29
CA THR A 55 3.07 5.39 8.49
C THR A 55 3.39 4.42 9.63
N ILE A 56 2.61 4.46 10.72
CA ILE A 56 2.72 3.48 11.80
C ILE A 56 2.49 2.06 11.26
N LEU A 57 1.40 1.84 10.53
CA LEU A 57 1.12 0.53 9.92
C LEU A 57 2.24 0.08 8.98
N HIS A 58 2.79 1.00 8.18
CA HIS A 58 3.88 0.75 7.23
C HIS A 58 5.16 0.30 7.96
N GLU A 59 5.65 1.07 8.92
CA GLU A 59 6.87 0.74 9.65
C GLU A 59 6.69 -0.51 10.53
N MET A 60 5.49 -0.71 11.10
CA MET A 60 5.17 -1.94 11.83
C MET A 60 5.18 -3.17 10.93
N ALA A 61 4.74 -3.04 9.68
CA ALA A 61 4.78 -4.16 8.72
C ALA A 61 6.23 -4.58 8.41
N HIS A 62 7.12 -3.60 8.19
CA HIS A 62 8.56 -3.85 8.05
C HIS A 62 9.13 -4.54 9.29
N PHE A 63 8.82 -4.03 10.47
CA PHE A 63 9.29 -4.58 11.73
C PHE A 63 8.84 -6.03 11.95
N LEU A 64 7.53 -6.30 11.76
CA LEU A 64 6.96 -7.63 11.96
C LEU A 64 7.55 -8.63 10.95
N MET A 65 7.65 -8.25 9.67
CA MET A 65 8.24 -9.11 8.66
C MET A 65 9.72 -9.40 8.94
N ALA A 66 10.49 -8.37 9.29
CA ALA A 66 11.90 -8.54 9.67
C ALA A 66 12.05 -9.49 10.88
N THR A 67 11.16 -9.38 11.86
CA THR A 67 11.14 -10.26 13.04
C THR A 67 10.79 -11.70 12.68
N ILE A 68 9.75 -11.92 11.86
CA ILE A 68 9.36 -13.25 11.36
C ILE A 68 10.52 -13.91 10.60
N LEU A 69 11.26 -13.13 9.82
CA LEU A 69 12.42 -13.58 9.04
C LEU A 69 13.71 -13.66 9.87
N LEU A 70 13.63 -13.45 11.18
CA LEU A 70 14.74 -13.50 12.13
C LEU A 70 15.90 -12.58 11.73
N LEU A 71 15.58 -11.42 11.17
CA LEU A 71 16.53 -10.37 10.87
C LEU A 71 16.81 -9.56 12.14
N ARG A 72 18.04 -9.04 12.24
CA ARG A 72 18.38 -8.08 13.30
C ARG A 72 17.76 -6.75 12.96
N VAL A 73 16.68 -6.41 13.68
CA VAL A 73 16.06 -5.08 13.64
C VAL A 73 16.94 -4.14 14.48
N GLY A 74 17.41 -3.07 13.86
CA GLY A 74 18.12 -1.98 14.52
C GLY A 74 17.14 -0.94 15.06
N GLU A 75 17.33 0.33 14.69
CA GLU A 75 16.45 1.42 15.14
C GLU A 75 15.13 1.45 14.36
N ILE A 76 14.02 1.57 15.10
CA ILE A 76 12.69 1.89 14.55
C ILE A 76 12.45 3.38 14.80
N LYS A 77 12.38 4.18 13.74
CA LYS A 77 11.98 5.59 13.83
C LYS A 77 10.65 5.78 13.14
N ILE A 78 9.60 5.88 13.96
CA ILE A 78 8.21 6.11 13.52
C ILE A 78 7.97 7.60 13.27
N PHE A 79 8.67 8.47 14.01
CA PHE A 79 8.53 9.91 13.87
C PHE A 79 9.45 10.46 12.78
N PRO A 80 8.98 11.49 12.04
CA PRO A 80 9.74 12.07 10.95
C PRO A 80 11.06 12.68 11.46
N VAL A 81 12.16 12.32 10.80
CA VAL A 81 13.49 12.87 11.10
C VAL A 81 13.88 13.86 10.01
N TRP A 82 14.31 15.04 10.44
CA TRP A 82 14.82 16.11 9.59
C TRP A 82 16.23 15.77 9.11
N GLU A 83 16.41 15.56 7.81
CA GLU A 83 17.74 15.42 7.20
C GLU A 83 17.97 16.53 6.17
N LYS A 84 18.73 17.56 6.55
CA LYS A 84 19.21 18.71 5.75
C LYS A 84 18.18 19.32 4.77
N ASN A 85 17.85 18.64 3.66
CA ASN A 85 16.96 19.12 2.59
C ASN A 85 15.74 18.20 2.31
N TYR A 86 15.54 17.12 3.06
CA TYR A 86 14.37 16.23 2.91
C TYR A 86 13.96 15.60 4.24
N ILE A 87 12.74 15.10 4.29
CA ILE A 87 12.21 14.41 5.47
C ILE A 87 12.12 12.92 5.18
N ARG A 88 12.63 12.12 6.11
CA ARG A 88 12.26 10.71 6.21
C ARG A 88 11.06 10.62 7.16
N LEU A 89 9.90 10.26 6.63
CA LEU A 89 8.63 10.19 7.38
C LEU A 89 8.68 9.14 8.50
N GLY A 90 9.40 8.05 8.24
CA GLY A 90 9.74 6.97 9.16
C GLY A 90 10.81 6.09 8.50
N HIS A 91 11.48 5.25 9.28
CA HIS A 91 12.27 4.14 8.76
C HIS A 91 12.56 3.09 9.84
N VAL A 92 12.50 1.82 9.45
CA VAL A 92 13.08 0.70 10.18
C VAL A 92 14.43 0.35 9.57
N LEU A 93 15.52 0.48 10.33
CA LEU A 93 16.82 -0.04 9.92
C LEU A 93 16.88 -1.53 10.23
N TYR A 94 17.16 -2.36 9.23
CA TYR A 94 17.45 -3.77 9.40
C TYR A 94 18.72 -4.15 8.64
N GLU A 95 19.44 -5.14 9.15
CA GLU A 95 20.65 -5.65 8.52
C GLU A 95 20.28 -6.40 7.22
N LYS A 96 20.66 -5.87 6.05
CA LYS A 96 20.44 -6.56 4.77
C LYS A 96 21.31 -7.80 4.68
N LYS A 97 20.71 -8.97 4.92
CA LYS A 97 21.40 -10.27 4.84
C LYS A 97 21.32 -10.94 3.46
N ASP A 98 20.16 -10.98 2.83
CA ASP A 98 19.95 -11.67 1.56
C ASP A 98 18.76 -11.12 0.75
N VAL A 99 18.77 -11.34 -0.57
CA VAL A 99 17.83 -10.76 -1.55
C VAL A 99 16.38 -11.17 -1.26
N ILE A 100 16.14 -12.42 -0.88
CA ILE A 100 14.78 -12.95 -0.66
C ILE A 100 14.16 -12.27 0.56
N ARG A 101 14.88 -12.22 1.70
CA ARG A 101 14.37 -11.54 2.89
C ARG A 101 14.19 -10.05 2.66
N GLY A 102 15.09 -9.42 1.89
CA GLY A 102 14.95 -8.02 1.48
C GLY A 102 13.67 -7.76 0.70
N ILE A 103 13.35 -8.61 -0.30
CA ILE A 103 12.09 -8.54 -1.05
C ILE A 103 10.88 -8.68 -0.11
N LEU A 104 10.89 -9.70 0.76
CA LEU A 104 9.76 -9.98 1.66
C LEU A 104 9.49 -8.83 2.63
N VAL A 105 10.54 -8.22 3.19
CA VAL A 105 10.42 -7.00 4.00
C VAL A 105 9.91 -5.85 3.14
N GLY A 106 10.48 -5.63 1.95
CA GLY A 106 10.04 -4.58 1.02
C GLY A 106 8.56 -4.62 0.65
N ILE A 107 7.97 -5.81 0.47
CA ILE A 107 6.53 -5.96 0.17
C ILE A 107 5.64 -5.96 1.40
N ALA A 108 6.19 -6.04 2.61
CA ALA A 108 5.42 -6.19 3.84
C ALA A 108 4.39 -5.07 4.05
N PRO A 109 4.69 -3.78 3.81
CA PRO A 109 3.69 -2.72 3.94
C PRO A 109 2.52 -2.84 2.96
N VAL A 110 2.78 -3.30 1.73
CA VAL A 110 1.71 -3.57 0.75
C VAL A 110 0.84 -4.71 1.26
N ILE A 111 1.43 -5.81 1.72
CA ILE A 111 0.69 -6.94 2.30
C ILE A 111 -0.16 -6.47 3.50
N ALA A 112 0.40 -5.66 4.40
CA ALA A 112 -0.32 -5.13 5.55
C ALA A 112 -1.51 -4.24 5.14
N GLY A 113 -1.34 -3.38 4.12
CA GLY A 113 -2.43 -2.57 3.56
C GLY A 113 -3.54 -3.41 2.94
N LEU A 114 -3.19 -4.47 2.20
CA LEU A 114 -4.15 -5.40 1.61
C LEU A 114 -4.90 -6.21 2.68
N LEU A 115 -4.20 -6.67 3.72
CA LEU A 115 -4.82 -7.35 4.86
C LEU A 115 -5.75 -6.41 5.65
N PHE A 116 -5.39 -5.14 5.78
CA PHE A 116 -6.26 -4.12 6.36
C PHE A 116 -7.57 -4.00 5.55
N PHE A 117 -7.50 -3.89 4.22
CA PHE A 117 -8.69 -3.83 3.36
C PHE A 117 -9.53 -5.11 3.41
N TRP A 118 -8.87 -6.28 3.39
CA TRP A 118 -9.58 -7.54 3.53
C TRP A 118 -10.28 -7.66 4.90
N GLY A 119 -9.62 -7.23 5.97
CA GLY A 119 -10.19 -7.18 7.32
C GLY A 119 -11.43 -6.29 7.41
N LEU A 120 -11.43 -5.13 6.74
CA LEU A 120 -12.63 -4.29 6.62
C LEU A 120 -13.78 -5.00 5.90
N GLY A 121 -13.47 -5.76 4.84
CA GLY A 121 -14.46 -6.51 4.08
C GLY A 121 -15.11 -7.63 4.87
N VAL A 122 -14.31 -8.43 5.58
CA VAL A 122 -14.79 -9.57 6.38
C VAL A 122 -15.55 -9.11 7.63
N SER A 123 -15.10 -8.04 8.26
CA SER A 123 -15.76 -7.50 9.46
C SER A 123 -17.04 -6.73 9.17
N HIS A 124 -17.31 -6.43 7.89
CA HIS A 124 -18.43 -5.59 7.45
C HIS A 124 -18.52 -4.23 8.18
N LEU A 125 -17.37 -3.70 8.63
CA LEU A 125 -17.29 -2.43 9.36
C LEU A 125 -17.58 -1.22 8.47
N PHE A 126 -17.44 -1.37 7.15
CA PHE A 126 -17.65 -0.32 6.17
C PHE A 126 -18.39 -0.85 4.94
N PRO A 127 -19.49 -0.20 4.50
CA PRO A 127 -20.14 0.98 5.10
C PRO A 127 -21.00 0.62 6.33
N SER A 128 -20.93 1.45 7.37
CA SER A 128 -21.73 1.36 8.60
C SER A 128 -22.92 2.32 8.56
N THR A 129 -23.91 2.10 9.44
CA THR A 129 -25.00 3.07 9.69
C THR A 129 -24.51 4.34 10.38
N ASN A 130 -23.38 4.29 11.09
CA ASN A 130 -22.79 5.44 11.76
C ASN A 130 -21.91 6.25 10.79
N ILE A 131 -22.36 7.47 10.46
CA ILE A 131 -21.64 8.37 9.54
C ILE A 131 -20.22 8.71 10.02
N TRP A 132 -20.02 8.89 11.32
CA TRP A 132 -18.71 9.23 11.89
C TRP A 132 -17.73 8.09 11.75
N LEU A 133 -18.21 6.85 11.91
CA LEU A 133 -17.40 5.66 11.67
C LEU A 133 -17.01 5.56 10.19
N ASN A 134 -17.92 5.85 9.26
CA ASN A 134 -17.61 5.87 7.83
C ASN A 134 -16.59 6.94 7.47
N VAL A 135 -16.66 8.13 8.07
CA VAL A 135 -15.67 9.19 7.86
C VAL A 135 -14.30 8.75 8.38
N LEU A 136 -14.24 8.19 9.59
CA LEU A 136 -12.98 7.68 10.17
C LEU A 136 -12.38 6.55 9.32
N LEU A 137 -13.19 5.57 8.91
CA LEU A 137 -12.74 4.45 8.10
C LEU A 137 -12.35 4.90 6.68
N GLY A 138 -13.07 5.84 6.08
CA GLY A 138 -12.70 6.46 4.81
C GLY A 138 -11.35 7.18 4.89
N TYR A 139 -11.11 7.92 5.98
CA TYR A 139 -9.81 8.52 6.27
C TYR A 139 -8.70 7.46 6.44
N LEU A 140 -8.96 6.38 7.17
CA LEU A 140 -7.97 5.30 7.34
C LEU A 140 -7.69 4.58 6.01
N ILE A 141 -8.71 4.30 5.20
CA ILE A 141 -8.55 3.72 3.85
C ILE A 141 -7.65 4.63 3.01
N PHE A 142 -7.89 5.93 3.03
CA PHE A 142 -7.09 6.93 2.31
C PHE A 142 -5.63 6.96 2.79
N VAL A 143 -5.41 7.02 4.10
CA VAL A 143 -4.07 7.12 4.67
C VAL A 143 -3.28 5.83 4.48
N VAL A 144 -3.90 4.66 4.65
CA VAL A 144 -3.26 3.35 4.43
C VAL A 144 -2.89 3.16 2.95
N SER A 145 -3.82 3.43 2.03
CA SER A 145 -3.54 3.36 0.58
C SER A 145 -2.45 4.33 0.12
N SER A 146 -2.35 5.51 0.75
CA SER A 146 -1.31 6.49 0.46
C SER A 146 0.08 6.04 0.95
N THR A 147 0.14 5.33 2.07
CA THR A 147 1.40 5.02 2.77
C THR A 147 1.94 3.63 2.45
N MET A 148 1.12 2.70 1.94
CA MET A 148 1.57 1.34 1.59
C MET A 148 2.65 1.29 0.48
N PHE A 149 2.88 2.40 -0.22
CA PHE A 149 3.94 2.55 -1.25
C PHE A 149 5.01 3.61 -0.92
N SER A 150 5.13 4.03 0.35
CA SER A 150 5.85 5.26 0.72
C SER A 150 7.36 5.20 0.48
N SER A 151 8.03 4.09 0.75
CA SER A 151 9.50 4.00 0.75
C SER A 151 10.12 3.70 -0.62
N LYS A 152 11.20 4.44 -0.95
CA LYS A 152 12.00 4.21 -2.16
C LYS A 152 12.76 2.89 -2.12
N GLN A 153 13.16 2.46 -0.93
CA GLN A 153 13.92 1.23 -0.74
C GLN A 153 13.05 0.01 -1.05
N ASP A 154 11.79 0.05 -0.61
CA ASP A 154 10.79 -1.00 -0.83
C ASP A 154 10.57 -1.25 -2.33
N MET A 155 10.56 -0.17 -3.12
CA MET A 155 10.38 -0.25 -4.58
C MET A 155 11.59 -0.86 -5.28
N VAL A 156 12.80 -0.59 -4.79
CA VAL A 156 14.02 -1.21 -5.32
C VAL A 156 14.01 -2.71 -5.03
N ASP A 157 13.61 -3.09 -3.82
CA ASP A 157 13.56 -4.49 -3.43
C ASP A 157 12.50 -5.27 -4.23
N ILE A 158 11.35 -4.66 -4.55
CA ILE A 158 10.30 -5.25 -5.42
C ILE A 158 10.81 -5.58 -6.84
N ILE A 159 11.73 -4.80 -7.41
CA ILE A 159 12.24 -5.07 -8.76
C ILE A 159 12.92 -6.45 -8.83
N PHE A 160 13.52 -6.92 -7.73
CA PHE A 160 14.14 -8.23 -7.66
C PHE A 160 13.11 -9.40 -7.63
N ILE A 161 11.81 -9.12 -7.55
CA ILE A 161 10.76 -10.15 -7.74
C ILE A 161 10.76 -10.67 -9.18
N LEU A 162 11.06 -9.82 -10.17
CA LEU A 162 11.04 -10.21 -11.58
C LEU A 162 11.95 -11.42 -11.89
N PRO A 163 13.25 -11.42 -11.56
CA PRO A 163 14.08 -12.59 -11.80
C PRO A 163 13.61 -13.82 -11.02
N VAL A 164 13.10 -13.67 -9.79
CA VAL A 164 12.54 -14.79 -9.01
C VAL A 164 11.34 -15.41 -9.72
N LEU A 165 10.41 -14.60 -10.23
CA LEU A 165 9.25 -15.08 -10.99
C LEU A 165 9.67 -15.78 -12.29
N VAL A 166 10.69 -15.28 -12.99
CA VAL A 166 11.24 -15.93 -14.18
C VAL A 166 11.82 -17.30 -13.84
N PHE A 167 12.62 -17.40 -12.78
CA PHE A 167 13.18 -18.69 -12.33
C PHE A 167 12.08 -19.69 -11.92
N VAL A 168 11.07 -19.23 -11.18
CA VAL A 168 9.92 -20.08 -10.80
C VAL A 168 9.16 -20.52 -12.05
N GLY A 169 8.85 -19.60 -12.96
CA GLY A 169 8.15 -19.90 -14.22
C GLY A 169 8.90 -20.91 -15.10
N LEU A 170 10.23 -20.75 -15.23
CA LEU A 170 11.08 -21.71 -15.92
C LEU A 170 11.06 -23.08 -15.25
N GLY A 171 11.11 -23.13 -13.92
CA GLY A 171 10.97 -24.38 -13.17
C GLY A 171 9.64 -25.06 -13.46
N LEU A 172 8.52 -24.33 -13.36
CA LEU A 172 7.19 -24.88 -13.65
C LEU A 172 7.09 -25.40 -15.08
N TYR A 173 7.68 -24.70 -16.05
CA TYR A 173 7.73 -25.12 -17.45
C TYR A 173 8.58 -26.38 -17.66
N ILE A 174 9.77 -26.45 -17.06
CA ILE A 174 10.69 -27.60 -17.21
C ILE A 174 10.10 -28.86 -16.58
N PHE A 175 9.55 -28.73 -15.37
CA PHE A 175 9.02 -29.87 -14.62
C PHE A 175 7.58 -30.23 -14.98
N GLN A 176 6.92 -29.47 -15.87
CA GLN A 176 5.55 -29.72 -16.35
C GLN A 176 4.56 -29.99 -15.21
N PHE A 177 4.64 -29.18 -14.14
CA PHE A 177 3.76 -29.32 -12.99
C PHE A 177 2.29 -29.11 -13.40
N ASP A 178 1.44 -30.10 -13.14
CA ASP A 178 0.01 -30.01 -13.42
C ASP A 178 -0.73 -29.32 -12.27
N PHE A 179 -1.13 -28.07 -12.48
CA PHE A 179 -1.97 -27.30 -11.57
C PHE A 179 -3.46 -27.39 -11.89
N SER A 180 -3.87 -28.25 -12.84
CA SER A 180 -5.25 -28.32 -13.32
C SER A 180 -6.25 -28.57 -12.20
N GLN A 181 -5.90 -29.36 -11.17
CA GLN A 181 -6.73 -29.61 -10.00
C GLN A 181 -6.78 -28.44 -9.02
N LEU A 182 -5.69 -27.70 -8.87
CA LEU A 182 -5.61 -26.53 -7.98
C LEU A 182 -6.36 -25.33 -8.56
N LEU A 183 -6.34 -25.18 -9.90
CA LEU A 183 -6.93 -24.06 -10.62
C LEU A 183 -8.40 -24.27 -11.02
N ARG A 184 -9.01 -25.40 -10.65
CA ARG A 184 -10.44 -25.64 -10.95
C ARG A 184 -11.31 -24.64 -10.20
N ALA A 185 -12.36 -24.18 -10.87
CA ALA A 185 -13.24 -23.13 -10.33
C ALA A 185 -14.04 -23.58 -9.08
N ASP A 186 -14.29 -24.89 -8.95
CA ASP A 186 -14.94 -25.52 -7.82
C ASP A 186 -13.99 -25.82 -6.64
N ASN A 187 -12.68 -25.60 -6.81
CA ASN A 187 -11.73 -25.76 -5.73
C ASN A 187 -11.99 -24.70 -4.65
N VAL A 188 -12.12 -25.14 -3.39
CA VAL A 188 -12.35 -24.27 -2.23
C VAL A 188 -11.31 -23.15 -2.15
N PHE A 189 -10.04 -23.44 -2.48
CA PHE A 189 -8.99 -22.43 -2.52
C PHE A 189 -9.27 -21.33 -3.54
N VAL A 190 -9.70 -21.68 -4.75
CA VAL A 190 -10.02 -20.73 -5.83
C VAL A 190 -11.23 -19.88 -5.45
N ILE A 191 -12.25 -20.47 -4.84
CA ILE A 191 -13.43 -19.75 -4.35
C ILE A 191 -13.03 -18.72 -3.29
N ARG A 192 -12.27 -19.12 -2.27
CA ARG A 192 -11.79 -18.22 -1.20
C ARG A 192 -10.87 -17.12 -1.73
N PHE A 193 -9.99 -17.46 -2.67
CA PHE A 193 -9.13 -16.48 -3.33
C PHE A 193 -9.94 -15.45 -4.13
N ASN A 194 -10.99 -15.87 -4.82
CA ASN A 194 -11.88 -14.97 -5.55
C ASN A 194 -12.66 -14.05 -4.59
N GLU A 195 -13.17 -14.58 -3.47
CA GLU A 195 -13.83 -13.78 -2.42
C GLU A 195 -12.86 -12.71 -1.86
N PHE A 196 -11.62 -13.12 -1.57
CA PHE A 196 -10.56 -12.24 -1.11
C PHE A 196 -10.28 -11.11 -2.13
N LEU A 197 -10.07 -11.47 -3.41
CA LEU A 197 -9.80 -10.48 -4.46
C LEU A 197 -10.99 -9.55 -4.69
N TYR A 198 -12.22 -10.07 -4.67
CA TYR A 198 -13.42 -9.26 -4.82
C TYR A 198 -13.51 -8.19 -3.72
N GLY A 199 -13.32 -8.59 -2.46
CA GLY A 199 -13.35 -7.66 -1.32
C GLY A 199 -12.27 -6.59 -1.41
N ILE A 200 -11.03 -6.97 -1.71
CA ILE A 200 -9.92 -6.02 -1.83
C ILE A 200 -10.09 -5.07 -3.01
N ASN A 201 -10.50 -5.57 -4.18
CA ASN A 201 -10.74 -4.74 -5.37
C ASN A 201 -11.77 -3.63 -5.08
N PHE A 202 -12.79 -3.91 -4.29
CA PHE A 202 -13.74 -2.90 -3.85
C PHE A 202 -13.06 -1.77 -3.06
N TYR A 203 -12.22 -2.10 -2.06
CA TYR A 203 -11.55 -1.09 -1.24
C TYR A 203 -10.44 -0.33 -1.99
N ILE A 204 -9.73 -0.98 -2.91
CA ILE A 204 -8.75 -0.30 -3.76
C ILE A 204 -9.47 0.67 -4.70
N LEU A 205 -10.59 0.25 -5.31
CA LEU A 205 -11.41 1.13 -6.14
C LEU A 205 -11.97 2.32 -5.34
N LEU A 206 -12.45 2.08 -4.13
CA LEU A 206 -12.90 3.13 -3.22
C LEU A 206 -11.75 4.09 -2.85
N SER A 207 -10.55 3.57 -2.58
CA SER A 207 -9.37 4.39 -2.34
C SER A 207 -9.05 5.27 -3.56
N LEU A 208 -9.03 4.71 -4.77
CA LEU A 208 -8.83 5.46 -6.02
C LEU A 208 -9.85 6.59 -6.18
N PHE A 209 -11.11 6.32 -5.84
CA PHE A 209 -12.17 7.32 -5.85
C PHE A 209 -11.90 8.45 -4.85
N ILE A 210 -11.52 8.13 -3.61
CA ILE A 210 -11.17 9.13 -2.58
C ILE A 210 -9.98 9.98 -3.03
N HIS A 211 -8.93 9.35 -3.56
CA HIS A 211 -7.78 10.07 -4.12
C HIS A 211 -8.17 11.01 -5.26
N GLY A 212 -9.05 10.57 -6.16
CA GLY A 212 -9.58 11.38 -7.25
C GLY A 212 -10.31 12.63 -6.75
N ILE A 213 -11.14 12.48 -5.70
CA ILE A 213 -11.80 13.61 -5.04
C ILE A 213 -10.77 14.58 -4.44
N VAL A 214 -9.81 14.06 -3.67
CA VAL A 214 -8.79 14.90 -3.00
C VAL A 214 -8.00 15.72 -4.03
N ILE A 215 -7.50 15.08 -5.09
CA ILE A 215 -6.77 15.75 -6.17
C ILE A 215 -7.69 16.78 -6.87
N GLY A 216 -8.93 16.42 -7.17
CA GLY A 216 -9.90 17.31 -7.82
C GLY A 216 -10.16 18.57 -7.00
N VAL A 217 -10.41 18.42 -5.70
CA VAL A 217 -10.62 19.54 -4.77
C VAL A 217 -9.39 20.43 -4.70
N ILE A 218 -8.19 19.86 -4.55
CA ILE A 218 -6.94 20.63 -4.49
C ILE A 218 -6.74 21.45 -5.77
N LYS A 219 -6.96 20.84 -6.94
CA LYS A 219 -6.82 21.53 -8.25
C LYS A 219 -7.83 22.66 -8.43
N VAL A 220 -9.08 22.47 -8.02
CA VAL A 220 -10.11 23.53 -8.07
C VAL A 220 -9.75 24.69 -7.15
N VAL A 221 -9.27 24.41 -5.93
CA VAL A 221 -8.83 25.45 -5.01
C VAL A 221 -7.64 26.22 -5.57
N ARG A 222 -6.68 25.52 -6.19
CA ARG A 222 -5.50 26.14 -6.82
C ARG A 222 -5.86 27.18 -7.89
N LEU A 223 -6.87 26.91 -8.72
CA LEU A 223 -7.32 27.85 -9.76
C LEU A 223 -7.82 29.19 -9.20
N LYS A 224 -8.17 29.27 -7.90
CA LYS A 224 -8.59 30.52 -7.25
C LYS A 224 -7.42 31.36 -6.70
N PHE A 225 -6.23 30.79 -6.63
CA PHE A 225 -5.02 31.43 -6.09
C PHE A 225 -3.98 31.75 -7.17
N HIS A 226 -4.34 31.65 -8.44
CA HIS A 226 -3.61 32.18 -9.60
C HIS A 226 -4.52 33.15 -10.33
#